data_AF-A0A8T6SHT0-F1
#
_entry.id   AF-A0A8T6SHT0-F1
#
_cell.length_a   1.000
_cell.length_b   1.000
_cell.length_c   1.000
_cell.angle_alpha   90.00
_cell.angle_beta   90.00
_cell.angle_gamma   90.00
#
_symmetry.space_group_name_H-M   'P 1'
#
loop_
_entity.id
_entity.type
_entity.pdbx_description
1 polymer ?
#
loop_
_entity_poly.entity_id
_entity_poly.type
_entity_poly.pdbx_seq_one_letter_code
_entity_poly.pdbx_strand_id
1 'polypeptide(L)' 'PHGGTKVPLELEGSVIISKKDLLDDNDSYTKEIYDLGHKVNEVISFDYARAFVDVNRNIDDLSPE' A
#
# COMPACT_ATOMS: atom_id res chain seq x y z
N PRO A 1 -3.94 -1.52 5.76
CA PRO A 1 -3.28 -0.41 5.04
C PRO A 1 -2.61 -0.81 3.72
N HIS A 2 -2.35 -2.09 3.45
CA HIS A 2 -1.55 -2.52 2.30
C HIS A 2 -2.34 -2.91 1.04
N GLY A 3 -3.62 -2.53 0.94
CA GLY A 3 -4.44 -2.78 -0.26
C GLY A 3 -4.24 -1.76 -1.40
N GLY A 4 -3.32 -0.80 -1.24
CA GLY A 4 -3.01 0.21 -2.25
C GLY A 4 -2.03 -0.30 -3.31
N THR A 5 -2.17 0.14 -4.56
CA THR A 5 -1.33 -0.29 -5.69
C THR A 5 -0.65 0.88 -6.42
N LYS A 6 -0.89 2.13 -6.00
CA LYS A 6 -0.32 3.30 -6.66
C LYS A 6 1.19 3.40 -6.41
N VAL A 7 1.89 3.87 -7.43
CA VAL A 7 3.28 4.33 -7.34
C VAL A 7 3.27 5.84 -7.04
N PRO A 8 4.07 6.34 -6.08
CA PRO A 8 4.25 7.77 -5.87
C PRO A 8 4.72 8.49 -7.13
N LEU A 9 4.20 9.68 -7.41
CA LEU A 9 4.52 10.44 -8.63
C LEU A 9 6.01 10.80 -8.68
N GLU A 10 6.60 11.05 -7.51
CA GLU A 10 8.01 11.36 -7.30
C GLU A 10 8.94 10.24 -7.77
N LEU A 11 8.43 9.02 -7.89
CA LEU A 11 9.17 7.83 -8.32
C LEU A 11 8.84 7.42 -9.76
N GLU A 12 7.98 8.16 -10.47
CA GLU A 12 7.59 7.82 -11.84
C GLU A 12 8.84 7.74 -12.75
N GLY A 13 8.95 6.66 -13.54
CA GLY A 13 10.11 6.41 -14.40
C GLY A 13 11.37 5.91 -13.68
N SER A 14 11.36 5.83 -12.34
CA SER A 14 12.50 5.36 -11.53
C SER A 14 12.23 4.01 -10.84
N VAL A 15 11.15 3.32 -11.23
CA VAL A 15 10.70 2.04 -10.63
C VAL A 15 10.96 0.88 -11.58
N ILE A 16 11.71 -0.12 -11.11
CA ILE A 16 11.92 -1.39 -11.81
C ILE A 16 10.96 -2.50 -11.35
N ILE A 17 10.20 -2.24 -10.28
CA ILE A 17 9.22 -3.18 -9.71
C ILE A 17 8.05 -3.33 -10.67
N SER A 18 7.74 -4.56 -11.09
CA SER A 18 6.64 -4.78 -12.01
C SER A 18 5.29 -4.67 -11.30
N LYS A 19 4.21 -4.49 -12.07
CA LYS A 19 2.84 -4.54 -11.53
C LYS A 19 2.52 -5.88 -10.85
N LYS A 20 3.13 -6.98 -11.33
CA LYS A 20 2.96 -8.30 -10.73
C LYS A 20 3.61 -8.35 -9.34
N ASP A 21 4.83 -7.84 -9.22
CA ASP A 21 5.54 -7.82 -7.93
C ASP A 21 4.79 -6.95 -6.91
N LEU A 22 4.28 -5.78 -7.34
CA LEU A 22 3.45 -4.93 -6.49
C LEU A 22 2.17 -5.61 -6.02
N LEU A 23 1.58 -6.49 -6.84
CA LEU A 23 0.38 -7.25 -6.48
C LEU A 23 0.71 -8.42 -5.54
N ASP A 24 1.84 -9.10 -5.77
CA ASP A 24 2.28 -10.23 -4.95
C ASP A 24 2.65 -9.78 -3.51
N ASP A 25 3.16 -8.56 -3.34
CA ASP A 25 3.46 -7.94 -2.03
C ASP A 25 2.25 -7.21 -1.41
N ASN A 26 1.07 -7.29 -2.02
CA ASN A 26 -0.14 -6.58 -1.61
C ASN A 26 -1.03 -7.39 -0.67
N ASP A 27 -1.75 -6.70 0.22
CA ASP A 27 -2.96 -7.24 0.85
C ASP A 27 -4.14 -7.15 -0.15
N SER A 28 -4.08 -7.97 -1.20
CA SER A 28 -4.94 -7.86 -2.38
C SER A 28 -6.43 -7.89 -2.04
N TYR A 29 -7.19 -7.01 -2.70
CA TYR A 29 -8.65 -6.86 -2.57
C TYR A 29 -9.16 -6.46 -1.18
N THR A 30 -8.28 -6.11 -0.23
CA THR A 30 -8.72 -5.71 1.12
C THR A 30 -9.54 -4.43 1.13
N LYS A 31 -9.31 -3.51 0.19
CA LYS A 31 -10.11 -2.29 0.06
C LYS A 31 -11.54 -2.58 -0.32
N GLU A 32 -11.78 -3.63 -1.11
CA GLU A 32 -13.10 -4.06 -1.57
C GLU A 32 -13.78 -5.01 -0.56
N ILE A 33 -13.05 -5.99 -0.02
CA ILE A 33 -13.57 -6.96 0.96
C ILE A 33 -14.02 -6.26 2.25
N TYR A 34 -13.26 -5.27 2.68
CA TYR A 34 -13.52 -4.51 3.90
C TYR A 34 -14.07 -3.11 3.64
N ASP A 35 -14.59 -2.85 2.44
CA ASP A 35 -15.44 -1.68 2.23
C ASP A 35 -16.76 -1.87 2.97
N LEU A 36 -16.76 -1.47 4.24
CA LEU A 36 -17.93 -1.53 5.09
C LEU A 36 -18.95 -0.43 4.75
N GLY A 37 -18.63 0.49 3.83
CA GLY A 37 -19.49 1.58 3.39
C GLY A 37 -20.14 2.29 4.58
N HIS A 38 -21.47 2.34 4.60
CA HIS A 38 -22.25 2.98 5.65
C HIS A 38 -22.42 2.17 6.94
N LYS A 39 -21.83 0.98 7.05
CA LYS A 39 -21.90 0.15 8.29
C LYS A 39 -20.99 0.66 9.39
N VAL A 40 -20.07 1.57 9.07
CA VAL A 40 -19.12 2.19 10.00
C VAL A 40 -19.07 3.71 9.77
N ASN A 41 -18.52 4.45 10.72
CA ASN A 41 -18.36 5.90 10.56
C ASN A 41 -17.37 6.24 9.45
N GLU A 42 -16.27 5.49 9.36
CA GLU A 42 -15.22 5.71 8.36
C GLU A 42 -14.41 4.43 8.13
N VAL A 43 -13.95 4.25 6.90
CA VAL A 43 -12.95 3.25 6.52
C VAL A 43 -11.69 3.99 6.08
N ILE A 44 -10.62 3.88 6.85
CA ILE A 44 -9.33 4.48 6.50
C ILE A 44 -8.55 3.49 5.66
N SER A 45 -8.21 3.89 4.43
CA SER A 45 -7.40 3.10 3.52
C SER A 45 -6.21 3.91 3.01
N PHE A 46 -5.25 3.22 2.42
CA PHE A 46 -4.07 3.83 1.83
C PHE A 46 -3.96 3.42 0.37
N ASP A 47 -3.53 4.35 -0.47
CA ASP A 47 -3.60 4.22 -1.93
C ASP A 47 -2.31 3.70 -2.55
N TYR A 48 -1.18 3.95 -1.90
CA TYR A 48 0.14 3.59 -2.42
C TYR A 48 0.53 2.18 -1.99
N ALA A 49 1.30 1.51 -2.84
CA ALA A 49 1.83 0.18 -2.52
C ALA A 49 2.82 0.27 -1.36
N ARG A 50 2.75 -0.72 -0.46
CA ARG A 50 3.60 -0.79 0.74
C ARG A 50 5.10 -0.81 0.44
N ALA A 51 5.47 -1.32 -0.74
CA ALA A 51 6.85 -1.38 -1.21
C ALA A 51 7.52 0.01 -1.31
N PHE A 52 6.73 1.09 -1.42
CA PHE A 52 7.26 2.46 -1.43
C PHE A 52 7.20 3.11 -0.05
N VAL A 53 6.09 2.93 0.66
CA VAL A 53 5.93 3.38 2.04
C VAL A 53 4.96 2.47 2.77
N ASP A 54 5.45 1.82 3.82
CA ASP A 54 4.65 0.95 4.67
C ASP A 54 4.18 1.74 5.90
N VAL A 55 2.94 2.22 5.86
CA VAL A 55 2.32 2.98 6.96
C VAL A 55 1.95 2.12 8.19
N ASN A 56 2.31 0.83 8.18
CA ASN A 56 2.15 -0.09 9.31
C ASN A 56 3.49 -0.42 9.99
N ARG A 57 4.54 0.34 9.67
CA ARG A 57 5.88 0.22 10.24
C ARG A 57 6.19 1.40 11.14
N ASN A 58 7.06 1.20 12.13
CA ASN A 58 7.62 2.30 12.87
C ASN A 58 8.53 3.12 11.95
N ILE A 59 8.65 4.43 12.18
CA ILE A 59 9.56 5.30 11.42
C ILE A 59 11.03 4.86 11.55
N ASP A 60 11.36 4.20 12.67
CA ASP A 60 12.70 3.67 12.95
C ASP A 60 12.88 2.20 12.50
N ASP A 61 11.87 1.58 11.88
CA ASP A 61 11.94 0.22 11.29
C ASP A 61 12.67 0.28 9.95
N LEU A 62 13.97 0.57 10.03
CA LEU A 62 14.87 0.69 8.90
C LEU A 62 15.64 -0.62 8.68
N SER A 63 16.07 -0.84 7.44
CA SER A 63 17.00 -1.93 7.13
C SER A 63 18.26 -1.87 8.01
N PRO A 64 18.82 -3.01 8.41
CA PRO A 64 20.11 -3.04 9.10
C PRO A 64 21.21 -2.42 8.23
N GLU A 65 22.23 -1.86 8.88
CA GLU A 65 23.42 -1.32 8.21
C GLU A 65 24.32 -2.40 7.59
#